data_AF-A0A136JRP7-F1
#
_entry.id   AF-A0A136JRP7-F1
#
_cell.length_a   1.000
_cell.length_b   1.000
_cell.length_c   1.000
_cell.angle_alpha   90.00
_cell.angle_beta   90.00
_cell.angle_gamma   90.00
#
_symmetry.space_group_name_H-M   'P 1'
#
loop_
_entity.id
_entity.type
_entity.pdbx_description
1 polymer ?
#
loop_
_entity_poly.entity_id
_entity_poly.type
_entity_poly.pdbx_seq_one_letter_code
_entity_poly.pdbx_strand_id
1 'polypeptide(L)'
;MGKFTQFVLLFSCLLLLVGCETVPEKRFRPYKPKSEIEKFIVFAGEGIERELKVKTYKYGRFTVYVRPDGSQNIEGGVYMPESKPDIVSKYRSVIYINYREKTLEAFKFNDAGSYEPLVGYAVVTPSADKLPKDVVRGVVTKIDKNPTWCPTPNIRTVYKHLPAGCLPPGHKDNAMGAIKFEIKWDTPNWELVRLHGTGGYPRGSFWDKETFGCTRLLNEAIINLEKLLGPGAEREGIEIIAYR
;
A
#
# COMPACT_ATOMS: atom_id res chain seq x y z
N MET A 1 36.78 -41.71 -65.85
CA MET A 1 35.87 -40.84 -66.62
C MET A 1 34.78 -40.38 -65.68
N GLY A 2 34.51 -39.13 -65.37
CA GLY A 2 35.06 -37.84 -65.77
C GLY A 2 34.24 -36.80 -64.98
N LYS A 3 34.93 -35.88 -64.31
CA LYS A 3 34.33 -34.76 -63.58
C LYS A 3 33.57 -33.87 -64.58
N PHE A 4 32.40 -33.37 -64.21
CA PHE A 4 31.79 -32.22 -64.87
C PHE A 4 31.74 -31.04 -63.91
N THR A 5 32.44 -30.01 -64.36
CA THR A 5 32.63 -28.67 -63.79
C THR A 5 31.62 -27.73 -64.46
N GLN A 6 31.53 -26.48 -63.95
CA GLN A 6 30.95 -25.27 -64.55
C GLN A 6 29.42 -25.08 -64.32
N PHE A 7 28.88 -23.90 -63.97
CA PHE A 7 29.30 -22.53 -64.25
C PHE A 7 28.97 -21.54 -63.12
N VAL A 8 29.81 -20.51 -63.04
CA VAL A 8 29.70 -19.28 -62.23
C VAL A 8 28.61 -18.37 -62.79
N LEU A 9 27.83 -17.73 -61.92
CA LEU A 9 27.22 -16.42 -62.21
C LEU A 9 27.21 -15.57 -60.93
N LEU A 10 28.02 -14.52 -60.99
CA LEU A 10 28.08 -13.41 -60.04
C LEU A 10 26.74 -12.66 -60.05
N PHE A 11 26.22 -12.36 -58.86
CA PHE A 11 25.38 -11.18 -58.67
C PHE A 11 25.92 -10.37 -57.51
N SER A 12 26.50 -9.22 -57.87
CA SER A 12 26.77 -8.12 -56.95
C SER A 12 25.44 -7.57 -56.46
N CYS A 13 25.25 -7.51 -55.15
CA CYS A 13 24.31 -6.56 -54.56
C CYS A 13 25.07 -5.74 -53.53
N LEU A 14 25.57 -4.61 -54.02
CA LEU A 14 26.07 -3.49 -53.26
C LEU A 14 24.85 -2.78 -52.66
N LEU A 15 24.59 -2.92 -51.37
CA LEU A 15 23.68 -2.01 -50.67
C LEU A 15 24.20 -1.70 -49.26
N LEU A 16 24.85 -0.53 -49.20
CA LEU A 16 24.76 0.49 -48.14
C LEU A 16 24.92 0.04 -46.68
N LEU A 17 26.14 0.29 -46.21
CA LEU A 17 26.48 0.64 -44.83
C LEU A 17 25.46 1.63 -44.24
N VAL A 18 24.70 1.18 -43.23
CA VAL A 18 24.08 2.08 -42.25
C VAL A 18 24.69 1.70 -40.90
N GLY A 19 25.36 2.68 -40.30
CA GLY A 19 26.11 2.52 -39.06
C GLY A 19 25.24 1.97 -37.95
N CYS A 20 25.72 0.89 -37.33
CA CYS A 20 25.27 0.48 -36.01
C CYS A 20 25.93 1.44 -35.01
N GLU A 21 25.29 2.59 -34.79
CA GLU A 21 25.64 3.47 -33.67
C GLU A 21 25.31 2.73 -32.39
N THR A 22 26.36 2.35 -31.66
CA THR A 22 26.27 1.90 -30.28
C THR A 22 25.60 3.02 -29.47
N VAL A 23 24.37 2.78 -29.03
CA VAL A 23 23.66 3.66 -28.10
C VAL A 23 24.52 3.75 -26.83
N PRO A 24 24.97 4.96 -26.43
CA PRO A 24 25.80 5.09 -25.24
C PRO A 24 24.98 4.67 -24.02
N GLU A 25 25.54 3.74 -23.26
CA GLU A 25 25.07 3.30 -21.95
C GLU A 25 24.93 4.55 -21.04
N LYS A 26 23.74 5.14 -21.02
CA LYS A 26 23.45 6.25 -20.11
C LYS A 26 23.54 5.69 -18.70
N ARG A 27 24.65 5.98 -18.01
CA ARG A 27 24.76 5.83 -16.56
C ARG A 27 23.50 6.38 -15.92
N PHE A 28 22.66 5.47 -15.42
CA PHE A 28 21.50 5.80 -14.62
C PHE A 28 22.01 6.51 -13.38
N ARG A 29 21.90 7.83 -13.35
CA ARG A 29 21.96 8.56 -12.09
C ARG A 29 20.58 8.39 -11.46
N PRO A 30 20.43 7.75 -10.29
CA PRO A 30 19.16 7.74 -9.61
C PRO A 30 18.78 9.20 -9.32
N TYR A 31 17.73 9.67 -9.99
CA TYR A 31 17.13 10.96 -9.69
C TYR A 31 16.48 10.84 -8.30
N LYS A 32 16.99 11.59 -7.32
CA LYS A 32 16.36 11.72 -6.00
C LYS A 32 15.01 12.41 -6.19
N PRO A 33 13.86 11.77 -5.93
CA PRO A 33 12.60 12.47 -5.96
C PRO A 33 12.59 13.50 -4.83
N LYS A 34 12.30 14.75 -5.16
CA LYS A 34 11.81 15.72 -4.18
C LYS A 34 10.37 15.33 -3.88
N SER A 35 10.06 14.99 -2.63
CA SER A 35 8.68 15.09 -2.17
C SER A 35 8.31 16.58 -2.24
N GLU A 36 7.58 16.97 -3.27
CA GLU A 36 7.05 18.34 -3.33
C GLU A 36 5.78 18.37 -2.49
N ILE A 37 5.91 18.94 -1.30
CA ILE A 37 4.75 19.34 -0.50
C ILE A 37 4.30 20.66 -1.11
N GLU A 38 3.31 20.61 -2.00
CA GLU A 38 2.65 21.82 -2.43
C GLU A 38 1.61 22.20 -1.36
N LYS A 39 1.90 23.29 -0.64
CA LYS A 39 0.93 23.92 0.26
C LYS A 39 0.06 24.85 -0.56
N PHE A 40 -1.24 24.59 -0.58
CA PHE A 40 -2.22 25.55 -1.10
C PHE A 40 -3.11 26.00 0.05
N ILE A 41 -3.31 27.30 0.20
CA ILE A 41 -4.36 27.84 1.07
C ILE A 41 -5.56 28.06 0.15
N VAL A 42 -6.63 27.29 0.37
CA VAL A 42 -7.87 27.47 -0.40
C VAL A 42 -8.88 28.19 0.46
N PHE A 43 -9.32 29.35 -0.01
CA PHE A 43 -10.45 30.08 0.57
C PHE A 43 -11.73 29.52 -0.05
N ALA A 44 -12.44 28.66 0.68
CA ALA A 44 -13.83 28.35 0.37
C ALA A 44 -14.69 29.45 1.00
N GLY A 45 -15.64 30.01 0.24
CA GLY A 45 -16.55 31.06 0.71
C GLY A 45 -17.12 30.77 2.10
N GLU A 46 -17.25 31.83 2.91
CA GLU A 46 -17.49 31.84 4.36
C GLU A 46 -16.24 31.68 5.27
N GLY A 47 -15.09 32.20 4.86
CA GLY A 47 -14.01 32.55 5.80
C GLY A 47 -13.30 31.38 6.50
N ILE A 48 -13.53 30.14 6.07
CA ILE A 48 -12.82 28.97 6.59
C ILE A 48 -11.53 28.80 5.80
N GLU A 49 -10.40 29.13 6.43
CA GLU A 49 -9.08 28.82 5.91
C GLU A 49 -8.86 27.30 5.90
N ARG A 50 -8.61 26.72 4.72
CA ARG A 50 -8.29 25.29 4.56
C ARG A 50 -6.84 25.16 4.12
N GLU A 51 -5.97 24.60 4.97
CA GLU A 51 -4.60 24.22 4.57
C GLU A 51 -4.66 22.92 3.76
N LEU A 52 -4.43 23.01 2.46
CA LEU A 52 -4.34 21.86 1.56
C LEU A 52 -2.87 21.40 1.50
N LYS A 53 -2.59 20.14 1.86
CA LYS A 53 -1.26 19.53 1.68
C LYS A 53 -1.34 18.46 0.61
N VAL A 54 -1.07 18.82 -0.63
CA VAL A 54 -1.03 17.83 -1.72
C VAL A 54 0.29 17.09 -1.63
N LYS A 55 0.25 15.75 -1.60
CA LYS A 55 1.45 14.93 -1.66
C LYS A 55 1.41 14.06 -2.91
N THR A 56 2.08 14.52 -3.95
CA THR A 56 2.17 13.81 -5.22
C THR A 56 3.35 12.83 -5.18
N TYR A 57 3.09 11.56 -5.51
CA TYR A 57 4.12 10.54 -5.66
C TYR A 57 4.31 10.20 -7.14
N LYS A 58 5.51 9.75 -7.50
CA LYS A 58 5.91 9.48 -8.90
C LYS A 58 5.02 8.47 -9.64
N TYR A 59 4.25 7.64 -8.93
CA TYR A 59 3.36 6.62 -9.51
C TYR A 59 1.91 6.67 -8.96
N GLY A 60 1.47 7.81 -8.41
CA GLY A 60 0.10 8.00 -7.94
C GLY A 60 -0.12 9.36 -7.26
N ARG A 61 -1.34 9.91 -7.36
CA ARG A 61 -1.74 11.13 -6.65
C ARG A 61 -2.49 10.74 -5.37
N PHE A 62 -2.01 11.20 -4.22
CA PHE A 62 -2.79 11.23 -2.99
C PHE A 62 -3.00 12.69 -2.59
N THR A 63 -4.25 13.14 -2.50
CA THR A 63 -4.52 14.49 -2.00
C THR A 63 -4.83 14.40 -0.52
N VAL A 64 -3.94 14.89 0.34
CA VAL A 64 -4.16 14.93 1.79
C VAL A 64 -4.73 16.29 2.21
N TYR A 65 -6.01 16.37 2.48
CA TYR A 65 -6.67 17.57 2.99
C TYR A 65 -6.54 17.59 4.51
N VAL A 66 -5.75 18.47 5.10
CA VAL A 66 -5.67 18.59 6.56
C VAL A 66 -6.63 19.68 7.01
N ARG A 67 -7.62 19.34 7.83
CA ARG A 67 -8.55 20.32 8.39
C ARG A 67 -7.94 20.99 9.64
N PRO A 68 -8.43 22.19 10.03
CA PRO A 68 -7.95 22.90 11.23
C PRO A 68 -8.07 22.11 12.55
N ASP A 69 -8.97 21.13 12.61
CA ASP A 69 -9.16 20.25 13.77
C ASP A 69 -8.16 19.05 13.81
N GLY A 70 -7.21 19.00 12.87
CA GLY A 70 -6.24 17.93 12.72
C GLY A 70 -6.74 16.71 11.93
N SER A 71 -8.00 16.67 11.51
CA SER A 71 -8.51 15.61 10.65
C SER A 71 -7.90 15.66 9.24
N GLN A 72 -7.78 14.51 8.58
CA GLN A 72 -7.21 14.39 7.25
C GLN A 72 -8.23 13.79 6.27
N ASN A 73 -8.34 14.28 5.05
CA ASN A 73 -9.01 13.57 3.95
C ASN A 73 -7.94 13.07 2.96
N ILE A 74 -7.99 11.83 2.46
CA ILE A 74 -7.01 11.34 1.47
C ILE A 74 -7.76 10.87 0.22
N GLU A 75 -7.59 11.55 -0.91
CA GLU A 75 -8.16 11.12 -2.20
C GLU A 75 -7.11 10.44 -3.08
N GLY A 76 -7.47 9.34 -3.73
CA GLY A 76 -6.49 8.42 -4.34
C GLY A 76 -5.94 7.46 -3.28
N GLY A 77 -5.36 6.33 -3.60
CA GLY A 77 -4.44 6.11 -4.70
C GLY A 77 -3.83 4.71 -4.54
N VAL A 78 -3.59 4.11 -5.68
CA VAL A 78 -2.80 2.90 -5.82
C VAL A 78 -1.52 3.36 -6.50
N TYR A 79 -0.37 2.90 -6.04
CA TYR A 79 0.91 3.19 -6.69
C TYR A 79 1.78 1.96 -6.74
N MET A 80 2.85 2.03 -7.52
CA MET A 80 3.89 1.01 -7.51
C MET A 80 5.08 1.51 -6.67
N PRO A 81 5.46 0.83 -5.59
CA PRO A 81 6.64 1.18 -4.81
C PRO A 81 7.92 1.07 -5.66
N GLU A 82 8.84 2.02 -5.52
CA GLU A 82 10.12 1.99 -6.26
C GLU A 82 11.10 0.96 -5.71
N SER A 83 11.11 0.84 -4.37
CA SER A 83 12.02 -0.02 -3.64
C SER A 83 11.45 -0.29 -2.26
N LYS A 84 11.80 -1.44 -1.68
CA LYS A 84 11.45 -1.74 -0.30
C LYS A 84 12.20 -0.81 0.68
N PRO A 85 11.64 -0.54 1.87
CA PRO A 85 12.40 0.05 2.97
C PRO A 85 13.66 -0.79 3.28
N ASP A 86 14.67 -0.15 3.87
CA ASP A 86 15.87 -0.83 4.37
C ASP A 86 15.60 -1.54 5.72
N ILE A 87 14.53 -2.32 5.74
CA ILE A 87 14.14 -3.21 6.84
C ILE A 87 14.08 -4.60 6.24
N VAL A 88 14.76 -5.55 6.89
CA VAL A 88 14.84 -6.92 6.39
C VAL A 88 13.65 -7.74 6.88
N SER A 89 13.00 -8.44 5.96
CA SER A 89 12.00 -9.47 6.22
C SER A 89 12.53 -10.83 5.78
N LYS A 90 12.14 -11.88 6.51
CA LYS A 90 12.48 -13.29 6.21
C LYS A 90 11.34 -14.06 5.53
N TYR A 91 10.20 -13.41 5.28
CA TYR A 91 8.99 -14.06 4.76
C TYR A 91 8.86 -13.84 3.27
N ARG A 92 8.18 -14.76 2.56
CA ARG A 92 7.97 -14.60 1.12
C ARG A 92 7.09 -13.40 0.79
N SER A 93 6.15 -13.05 1.65
CA SER A 93 5.34 -11.86 1.49
C SER A 93 5.56 -10.93 2.67
N VAL A 94 5.75 -9.65 2.38
CA VAL A 94 5.91 -8.62 3.40
C VAL A 94 5.07 -7.40 3.05
N ILE A 95 4.45 -6.83 4.07
CA ILE A 95 3.68 -5.59 4.00
C ILE A 95 4.33 -4.59 4.96
N TYR A 96 4.85 -3.50 4.42
CA TYR A 96 5.37 -2.38 5.18
C TYR A 96 4.26 -1.35 5.40
N ILE A 97 4.10 -0.87 6.63
CA ILE A 97 3.12 0.17 6.97
C ILE A 97 3.87 1.34 7.61
N ASN A 98 3.99 2.44 6.89
CA ASN A 98 4.58 3.67 7.40
C ASN A 98 3.50 4.51 8.09
N TYR A 99 3.54 4.62 9.42
CA TYR A 99 2.56 5.36 10.21
C TYR A 99 2.74 6.87 10.12
N ARG A 100 3.91 7.37 9.74
CA ARG A 100 4.17 8.81 9.54
C ARG A 100 3.66 9.25 8.17
N GLU A 101 4.02 8.50 7.15
CA GLU A 101 3.66 8.80 5.76
C GLU A 101 2.29 8.28 5.36
N LYS A 102 1.64 7.51 6.24
CA LYS A 102 0.30 6.93 6.04
C LYS A 102 0.24 6.06 4.78
N THR A 103 1.28 5.27 4.55
CA THR A 103 1.38 4.36 3.39
C THR A 103 1.47 2.90 3.82
N LEU A 104 1.00 2.03 2.93
CA LEU A 104 1.16 0.58 2.99
C LEU A 104 1.76 0.12 1.68
N GLU A 105 2.84 -0.66 1.74
CA GLU A 105 3.54 -1.18 0.56
C GLU A 105 3.75 -2.68 0.71
N ALA A 106 3.27 -3.44 -0.27
CA ALA A 106 3.39 -4.89 -0.31
C ALA A 106 4.47 -5.32 -1.30
N PHE A 107 5.26 -6.31 -0.90
CA PHE A 107 6.32 -6.91 -1.70
C PHE A 107 6.28 -8.43 -1.62
N LYS A 108 6.84 -9.09 -2.63
CA LYS A 108 7.00 -10.55 -2.68
C LYS A 108 8.44 -10.93 -2.97
N PHE A 109 8.95 -11.93 -2.27
CA PHE A 109 10.27 -12.48 -2.50
C PHE A 109 10.21 -13.45 -3.68
N ASN A 110 10.93 -13.13 -4.75
CA ASN A 110 11.01 -13.93 -5.95
C ASN A 110 12.17 -14.94 -5.88
N ASP A 111 12.16 -15.89 -6.82
CA ASP A 111 13.17 -16.96 -6.88
C ASP A 111 14.56 -16.45 -7.31
N ALA A 112 14.64 -15.21 -7.85
CA ALA A 112 15.89 -14.52 -8.11
C ALA A 112 16.55 -13.96 -6.83
N GLY A 113 15.95 -14.19 -5.65
CA GLY A 113 16.52 -13.81 -4.36
C GLY A 113 16.28 -12.34 -4.00
N SER A 114 15.25 -11.71 -4.57
CA SER A 114 14.95 -10.29 -4.38
C SER A 114 13.48 -10.05 -4.07
N TYR A 115 13.17 -8.93 -3.42
CA TYR A 115 11.78 -8.50 -3.25
C TYR A 115 11.35 -7.66 -4.45
N GLU A 116 10.26 -8.08 -5.09
CA GLU A 116 9.56 -7.30 -6.10
C GLU A 116 8.39 -6.54 -5.49
N PRO A 117 8.17 -5.27 -5.88
CA PRO A 117 7.01 -4.52 -5.44
C PRO A 117 5.73 -5.10 -6.03
N LEU A 118 4.71 -5.30 -5.19
CA LEU A 118 3.37 -5.70 -5.63
C LEU A 118 2.48 -4.47 -5.83
N VAL A 119 2.37 -3.65 -4.79
CA VAL A 119 1.44 -2.52 -4.75
C VAL A 119 1.70 -1.62 -3.54
N GLY A 120 1.38 -0.34 -3.67
CA GLY A 120 1.33 0.65 -2.60
C GLY A 120 -0.04 1.31 -2.49
N TYR A 121 -0.44 1.65 -1.26
CA TYR A 121 -1.70 2.33 -0.94
C TYR A 121 -1.49 3.40 0.13
N ALA A 122 -2.34 4.41 0.16
CA ALA A 122 -2.54 5.19 1.38
C ALA A 122 -3.40 4.40 2.36
N VAL A 123 -3.18 4.62 3.65
CA VAL A 123 -3.88 3.95 4.75
C VAL A 123 -4.21 4.91 5.89
N VAL A 124 -5.25 4.59 6.65
CA VAL A 124 -5.50 5.27 7.92
C VAL A 124 -4.90 4.41 9.03
N THR A 125 -4.13 5.07 9.89
CA THR A 125 -3.50 4.46 11.07
C THR A 125 -3.75 5.35 12.29
N PRO A 126 -3.45 4.89 13.51
CA PRO A 126 -3.18 5.80 14.63
C PRO A 126 -2.02 6.74 14.30
N SER A 127 -1.84 7.80 15.09
CA SER A 127 -0.61 8.60 15.01
C SER A 127 0.65 7.76 15.24
N ALA A 128 1.76 8.14 14.59
CA ALA A 128 3.02 7.41 14.62
C ALA A 128 3.67 7.38 16.02
N ASP A 129 3.42 8.39 16.86
CA ASP A 129 3.84 8.43 18.26
C ASP A 129 3.17 7.33 19.12
N LYS A 130 2.00 6.83 18.70
CA LYS A 130 1.31 5.71 19.35
C LYS A 130 1.90 4.34 18.99
N LEU A 131 2.88 4.28 18.07
CA LEU A 131 3.66 3.06 17.88
C LEU A 131 4.54 2.82 19.12
N PRO A 132 4.54 1.61 19.70
CA PRO A 132 5.34 1.30 20.88
C PRO A 132 6.85 1.31 20.62
N LYS A 133 7.28 1.13 19.36
CA LYS A 133 8.68 1.10 18.92
C LYS A 133 8.80 1.69 17.52
N ASP A 134 10.03 1.98 17.08
CA ASP A 134 10.28 2.51 15.73
C ASP A 134 9.92 1.50 14.63
N VAL A 135 10.07 0.21 14.95
CA VAL A 135 9.67 -0.91 14.09
C VAL A 135 8.94 -1.93 14.96
N VAL A 136 7.76 -2.33 14.51
CA VAL A 136 6.90 -3.33 15.14
C VAL A 136 6.59 -4.39 14.08
N ARG A 137 6.70 -5.67 14.45
CA ARG A 137 6.56 -6.78 13.49
C ARG A 137 5.41 -7.70 13.91
N GLY A 138 4.74 -8.25 12.93
CA GLY A 138 3.70 -9.24 13.14
C GLY A 138 3.63 -10.20 11.98
N VAL A 139 3.02 -11.36 12.23
CA VAL A 139 2.77 -12.36 11.19
C VAL A 139 1.27 -12.52 11.06
N VAL A 140 0.78 -12.50 9.82
CA VAL A 140 -0.64 -12.76 9.54
C VAL A 140 -0.94 -14.21 9.90
N THR A 141 -1.93 -14.42 10.76
CA THR A 141 -2.40 -15.74 11.19
C THR A 141 -3.69 -16.16 10.51
N LYS A 142 -4.45 -15.20 9.98
CA LYS A 142 -5.71 -15.45 9.29
C LYS A 142 -6.07 -14.28 8.38
N ILE A 143 -6.56 -14.56 7.16
CA ILE A 143 -7.25 -13.59 6.31
C ILE A 143 -8.75 -13.91 6.30
N ASP A 144 -9.55 -13.05 6.93
CA ASP A 144 -10.98 -13.23 7.11
C ASP A 144 -11.75 -12.40 6.06
N LYS A 145 -12.43 -13.09 5.13
CA LYS A 145 -13.29 -12.47 4.11
C LYS A 145 -14.70 -12.31 4.68
N ASN A 146 -15.31 -11.15 4.48
CA ASN A 146 -16.57 -10.78 5.13
C ASN A 146 -16.50 -10.95 6.65
N PRO A 147 -15.62 -10.19 7.34
CA PRO A 147 -15.41 -10.35 8.77
C PRO A 147 -16.60 -9.89 9.60
N THR A 148 -16.90 -10.67 10.64
CA THR A 148 -17.70 -10.20 11.78
C THR A 148 -16.86 -9.24 12.63
N TRP A 149 -17.48 -8.20 13.18
CA TRP A 149 -16.82 -7.27 14.10
C TRP A 149 -17.41 -7.33 15.50
N CYS A 150 -16.57 -7.55 16.50
CA CYS A 150 -16.97 -7.53 17.91
C CYS A 150 -16.33 -6.30 18.59
N PRO A 151 -17.02 -5.14 18.65
CA PRO A 151 -16.50 -3.95 19.30
C PRO A 151 -16.11 -4.22 20.76
N THR A 152 -14.93 -3.76 21.15
CA THR A 152 -14.47 -3.84 22.55
C THR A 152 -15.33 -2.95 23.45
N PRO A 153 -15.33 -3.19 24.78
CA PRO A 153 -16.05 -2.32 25.71
C PRO A 153 -15.66 -0.84 25.56
N ASN A 154 -14.38 -0.54 25.34
CA ASN A 154 -13.90 0.83 25.14
C ASN A 154 -14.42 1.48 23.85
N ILE A 155 -14.58 0.71 22.77
CA ILE A 155 -15.22 1.25 21.56
C ILE A 155 -16.70 1.55 21.82
N ARG A 156 -17.40 0.76 22.63
CA ARG A 156 -18.81 0.97 22.96
C ARG A 156 -19.05 2.18 23.87
N THR A 157 -18.10 2.52 24.74
CA THR A 157 -18.21 3.73 25.57
C THR A 157 -18.15 5.00 24.72
N VAL A 158 -17.31 4.98 23.67
CA VAL A 158 -17.18 6.08 22.70
C VAL A 158 -18.37 6.11 21.74
N TYR A 159 -18.77 4.95 21.19
CA TYR A 159 -19.82 4.82 20.20
C TYR A 159 -21.06 4.17 20.79
N LYS A 160 -21.80 4.94 21.60
CA LYS A 160 -22.99 4.49 22.34
C LYS A 160 -24.15 3.98 21.48
N HIS A 161 -24.13 4.25 20.18
CA HIS A 161 -25.16 3.80 19.23
C HIS A 161 -24.94 2.37 18.72
N LEU A 162 -23.79 1.74 19.00
CA LEU A 162 -23.50 0.39 18.52
C LEU A 162 -24.39 -0.66 19.22
N PRO A 163 -25.04 -1.58 18.47
CA PRO A 163 -25.84 -2.63 19.08
C PRO A 163 -24.98 -3.60 19.90
N ALA A 164 -25.59 -4.23 20.92
CA ALA A 164 -24.92 -5.22 21.74
C ALA A 164 -24.42 -6.42 20.91
N GLY A 165 -23.33 -7.06 21.35
CA GLY A 165 -22.76 -8.22 20.68
C GLY A 165 -22.03 -7.91 19.38
N CYS A 166 -21.70 -8.94 18.61
CA CYS A 166 -20.94 -8.80 17.39
C CYS A 166 -21.82 -8.38 16.20
N LEU A 167 -21.28 -7.54 15.33
CA LEU A 167 -21.92 -7.05 14.13
C LEU A 167 -21.56 -7.98 12.96
N PRO A 168 -22.56 -8.58 12.29
CA PRO A 168 -22.30 -9.50 11.20
C PRO A 168 -21.74 -8.75 9.98
N PRO A 169 -21.23 -9.48 8.97
CA PRO A 169 -20.79 -8.89 7.72
C PRO A 169 -21.94 -8.16 7.03
N GLY A 170 -21.65 -7.01 6.41
CA GLY A 170 -22.66 -6.17 5.74
C GLY A 170 -23.54 -5.35 6.67
N HIS A 171 -23.46 -5.53 8.00
CA HIS A 171 -24.16 -4.65 8.94
C HIS A 171 -23.68 -3.20 8.78
N LYS A 172 -24.62 -2.24 8.80
CA LYS A 172 -24.32 -0.83 8.51
C LYS A 172 -23.23 -0.23 9.39
N ASP A 173 -23.12 -0.67 10.64
CA ASP A 173 -22.12 -0.18 11.60
C ASP A 173 -20.88 -1.11 11.73
N ASN A 174 -20.74 -2.13 10.88
CA ASN A 174 -19.56 -3.01 10.93
C ASN A 174 -18.32 -2.28 10.38
N ALA A 175 -17.36 -1.98 11.26
CA ALA A 175 -16.15 -1.23 10.92
C ALA A 175 -15.06 -2.02 10.16
N MET A 176 -15.16 -3.35 10.09
CA MET A 176 -14.09 -4.21 9.53
C MET A 176 -14.08 -4.26 8.00
N GLY A 177 -15.16 -3.83 7.34
CA GLY A 177 -15.25 -3.80 5.88
C GLY A 177 -15.26 -5.19 5.26
N ALA A 178 -14.66 -5.32 4.07
CA ALA A 178 -14.72 -6.54 3.26
C ALA A 178 -13.72 -7.64 3.66
N ILE A 179 -12.54 -7.27 4.16
CA ILE A 179 -11.46 -8.19 4.52
C ILE A 179 -10.80 -7.71 5.82
N LYS A 180 -10.38 -8.65 6.67
CA LYS A 180 -9.60 -8.39 7.90
C LYS A 180 -8.45 -9.40 8.00
N PHE A 181 -7.24 -8.90 8.18
CA PHE A 181 -6.05 -9.65 8.50
C PHE A 181 -5.88 -9.70 10.01
N GLU A 182 -5.89 -10.91 10.57
CA GLU A 182 -5.52 -11.15 11.95
C GLU A 182 -4.01 -11.34 12.04
N ILE A 183 -3.40 -10.67 13.01
CA ILE A 183 -1.95 -10.51 13.08
C ILE A 183 -1.50 -10.90 14.48
N LYS A 184 -0.56 -11.82 14.54
CA LYS A 184 0.20 -12.11 15.77
C LYS A 184 1.40 -11.17 15.82
N TRP A 185 1.26 -10.10 16.59
CA TRP A 185 2.31 -9.12 16.81
C TRP A 185 3.38 -9.63 17.78
N ASP A 186 4.62 -9.16 17.61
CA ASP A 186 5.73 -9.37 18.53
C ASP A 186 5.74 -8.39 19.71
N THR A 187 4.69 -7.59 19.82
CA THR A 187 4.60 -6.47 20.75
C THR A 187 3.44 -6.69 21.72
N PRO A 188 3.68 -6.60 23.04
CA PRO A 188 2.62 -6.75 24.04
C PRO A 188 1.47 -5.75 23.86
N ASN A 189 0.25 -6.17 24.21
CA ASN A 189 -0.97 -5.34 24.16
C ASN A 189 -1.41 -4.92 22.75
N TRP A 190 -0.86 -5.55 21.70
CA TRP A 190 -1.25 -5.33 20.30
C TRP A 190 -2.13 -6.46 19.74
N GLU A 191 -2.64 -7.35 20.59
CA GLU A 191 -3.36 -8.57 20.21
C GLU A 191 -4.66 -8.28 19.45
N LEU A 192 -5.18 -7.05 19.52
CA LEU A 192 -6.40 -6.60 18.82
C LEU A 192 -6.13 -5.67 17.63
N VAL A 193 -4.87 -5.35 17.34
CA VAL A 193 -4.48 -4.52 16.19
C VAL A 193 -4.57 -5.36 14.90
N ARG A 194 -5.29 -4.86 13.90
CA ARG A 194 -5.58 -5.53 12.64
C ARG A 194 -5.22 -4.65 11.44
N LEU A 195 -5.05 -5.28 10.28
CA LEU A 195 -5.15 -4.63 8.98
C LEU A 195 -6.52 -5.00 8.38
N HIS A 196 -7.38 -4.04 8.06
CA HIS A 196 -8.72 -4.36 7.58
C HIS A 196 -9.24 -3.37 6.53
N GLY A 197 -10.37 -3.71 5.90
CA GLY A 197 -11.11 -2.83 5.01
C GLY A 197 -11.78 -1.69 5.78
N THR A 198 -12.83 -1.09 5.23
CA THR A 198 -13.59 -0.09 5.98
C THR A 198 -15.08 -0.28 5.77
N GLY A 199 -15.85 -0.20 6.84
CA GLY A 199 -17.31 -0.16 6.82
C GLY A 199 -17.84 0.75 7.93
N GLY A 200 -19.12 1.05 7.94
CA GLY A 200 -19.73 1.85 9.01
C GLY A 200 -19.33 3.31 9.14
N TYR A 201 -18.68 3.88 8.12
CA TYR A 201 -18.42 5.31 8.03
C TYR A 201 -19.22 5.94 6.88
N PRO A 202 -19.79 7.15 7.05
CA PRO A 202 -20.41 7.90 5.95
C PRO A 202 -19.47 8.03 4.73
N ARG A 203 -20.00 7.91 3.50
CA ARG A 203 -19.24 8.19 2.28
C ARG A 203 -18.63 9.59 2.37
N GLY A 204 -17.31 9.70 2.21
CA GLY A 204 -16.56 10.96 2.36
C GLY A 204 -15.86 11.17 3.70
N SER A 205 -16.13 10.32 4.71
CA SER A 205 -15.48 10.39 6.04
C SER A 205 -14.44 9.29 6.25
N PHE A 206 -14.09 8.56 5.19
CA PHE A 206 -13.14 7.45 5.28
C PHE A 206 -11.85 7.91 5.94
N TRP A 207 -11.35 9.12 5.75
CA TRP A 207 -10.00 9.47 6.25
C TRP A 207 -10.05 10.37 7.49
N ASP A 208 -11.24 10.80 7.90
CA ASP A 208 -11.45 11.92 8.82
C ASP A 208 -10.93 11.71 10.26
N LYS A 209 -10.52 10.50 10.64
CA LYS A 209 -10.08 10.18 12.01
C LYS A 209 -8.98 9.14 12.04
N GLU A 210 -8.02 9.35 12.94
CA GLU A 210 -7.13 8.30 13.44
C GLU A 210 -7.94 7.09 13.87
N THR A 211 -7.37 5.89 13.72
CA THR A 211 -7.99 4.69 14.25
C THR A 211 -7.68 4.55 15.75
N PHE A 212 -8.44 3.70 16.43
CA PHE A 212 -8.16 3.29 17.81
C PHE A 212 -7.07 2.20 17.92
N GLY A 213 -6.30 1.96 16.86
CA GLY A 213 -5.19 1.02 16.87
C GLY A 213 -4.90 0.35 15.52
N CYS A 214 -5.94 0.04 14.74
CA CYS A 214 -5.80 -0.73 13.50
C CYS A 214 -5.28 0.08 12.30
N THR A 215 -4.75 -0.58 11.30
CA THR A 215 -4.54 0.01 9.97
C THR A 215 -5.73 -0.34 9.09
N ARG A 216 -6.27 0.63 8.34
CA ARG A 216 -7.39 0.37 7.43
C ARG A 216 -7.21 0.94 6.03
N LEU A 217 -7.79 0.20 5.08
CA LEU A 217 -7.80 0.43 3.65
C LEU A 217 -9.25 0.59 3.16
N LEU A 218 -9.40 1.20 1.98
CA LEU A 218 -10.64 1.09 1.20
C LEU A 218 -10.92 -0.38 0.90
N ASN A 219 -12.19 -0.76 0.82
CA ASN A 219 -12.57 -2.16 0.61
C ASN A 219 -12.00 -2.69 -0.71
N GLU A 220 -12.05 -1.88 -1.76
CA GLU A 220 -11.51 -2.18 -3.07
C GLU A 220 -9.99 -2.40 -3.01
N ALA A 221 -9.28 -1.58 -2.24
CA ALA A 221 -7.83 -1.67 -2.07
C ALA A 221 -7.42 -2.94 -1.29
N ILE A 222 -8.10 -3.28 -0.20
CA ILE A 222 -7.76 -4.49 0.56
C ILE A 222 -8.15 -5.78 -0.17
N ILE A 223 -9.24 -5.75 -0.95
CA ILE A 223 -9.60 -6.86 -1.85
C ILE A 223 -8.52 -7.05 -2.92
N ASN A 224 -8.02 -5.95 -3.49
CA ASN A 224 -6.95 -6.04 -4.48
C ASN A 224 -5.63 -6.53 -3.85
N LEU A 225 -5.28 -6.05 -2.65
CA LEU A 225 -4.11 -6.51 -1.90
C LEU A 225 -4.16 -8.03 -1.66
N GLU A 226 -5.29 -8.56 -1.18
CA GLU A 226 -5.45 -10.00 -0.95
C GLU A 226 -5.25 -10.82 -2.24
N LYS A 227 -5.82 -10.36 -3.36
CA LYS A 227 -5.64 -11.00 -4.66
C LYS A 227 -4.19 -11.01 -5.13
N LEU A 228 -3.46 -9.90 -4.94
CA LEU A 228 -2.07 -9.74 -5.37
C LEU A 228 -1.09 -10.55 -4.54
N LEU A 229 -1.33 -10.71 -3.24
CA LEU A 229 -0.55 -11.63 -2.39
C LEU A 229 -0.63 -13.07 -2.93
N GLY A 230 -1.79 -13.42 -3.46
CA GLY A 230 -2.03 -14.65 -4.21
C GLY A 230 -2.45 -15.82 -3.31
N PRO A 231 -2.95 -16.90 -3.93
CA PRO A 231 -3.38 -18.08 -3.19
C PRO A 231 -2.21 -18.72 -2.45
N GLY A 232 -2.40 -19.02 -1.17
CA GLY A 232 -1.38 -19.69 -0.34
C GLY A 232 -0.44 -18.76 0.41
N ALA A 233 -0.45 -17.45 0.16
CA ALA A 233 0.39 -16.49 0.88
C ALA A 233 0.22 -16.57 2.41
N GLU A 234 -1.01 -16.77 2.88
CA GLU A 234 -1.29 -16.99 4.31
C GLU A 234 -0.52 -18.19 4.89
N ARG A 235 -0.40 -19.30 4.14
CA ARG A 235 0.34 -20.51 4.57
C ARG A 235 1.86 -20.33 4.49
N GLU A 236 2.34 -19.56 3.51
CA GLU A 236 3.76 -19.22 3.36
C GLU A 236 4.22 -18.19 4.41
N GLY A 237 3.26 -17.53 5.05
CA GLY A 237 3.48 -16.48 6.03
C GLY A 237 3.62 -15.11 5.37
N ILE A 238 2.83 -14.16 5.88
CA ILE A 238 2.91 -12.75 5.50
C ILE A 238 3.41 -11.98 6.72
N GLU A 239 4.55 -11.32 6.60
CA GLU A 239 5.03 -10.40 7.64
C GLU A 239 4.40 -9.03 7.45
N ILE A 240 3.93 -8.42 8.54
CA ILE A 240 3.53 -7.03 8.58
C ILE A 240 4.56 -6.29 9.44
N ILE A 241 5.15 -5.26 8.87
CA ILE A 241 6.16 -4.42 9.51
C ILE A 241 5.60 -3.01 9.57
N ALA A 242 5.17 -2.58 10.75
CA ALA A 242 4.74 -1.21 11.01
C ALA A 242 5.92 -0.37 11.53
N TYR A 243 6.10 0.84 11.00
CA TYR A 243 7.22 1.69 11.36
C TYR A 243 6.89 3.20 11.28
N ARG A 244 7.74 4.01 11.91
CA ARG A 244 7.61 5.48 12.01
C ARG A 244 8.38 6.26 10.96
#